data_AF-A0A640W053-F1
#
_entry.id   AF-A0A640W053-F1
#
_cell.length_a   1.000
_cell.length_b   1.000
_cell.length_c   1.000
_cell.angle_alpha   90.00
_cell.angle_beta   90.00
_cell.angle_gamma   90.00
#
_symmetry.space_group_name_H-M   'P 1'
#
loop_
_entity.id
_entity.type
_entity.pdbx_description
1 polymer ?
#
loop_
_entity_poly.entity_id
_entity_poly.type
_entity_poly.pdbx_seq_one_letter_code
_entity_poly.pdbx_strand_id
1 'polypeptide(L)'
;PPEIDWKRGILKTEPLFTELFRKRKEKKRNLAYSVEEYLAKGLAEIAIAYAEKTGIPTIAVAGGCTYNAHISQTIRKVIEQHGLKLIRNKSLPPGDGGISFGQAVVTGAYEGYESLDR
;
A
#
# COMPACT_ATOMS: atom_id res chain seq x y z
N PRO A 1 -14.45 3.65 -9.53
CA PRO A 1 -13.28 2.76 -9.28
C PRO A 1 -12.00 3.61 -9.32
N PRO A 2 -10.89 3.15 -8.74
CA PRO A 2 -9.58 3.77 -8.92
C PRO A 2 -9.21 3.91 -10.39
N GLU A 3 -8.60 5.04 -10.77
CA GLU A 3 -8.06 5.25 -12.12
C GLU A 3 -6.55 5.12 -12.09
N ILE A 4 -6.01 4.15 -12.83
CA ILE A 4 -4.60 3.81 -12.81
C ILE A 4 -4.00 3.96 -14.21
N ASP A 5 -2.90 4.69 -14.32
CA ASP A 5 -2.00 4.59 -15.48
C ASP A 5 -1.12 3.35 -15.32
N TRP A 6 -1.56 2.26 -15.94
CA TRP A 6 -0.90 0.95 -15.88
C TRP A 6 0.48 0.91 -16.52
N LYS A 7 0.83 1.86 -17.39
CA LYS A 7 2.17 1.90 -18.00
C LYS A 7 3.25 2.18 -16.96
N ARG A 8 2.90 2.93 -15.91
CA ARG A 8 3.82 3.39 -14.85
C ARG A 8 3.39 2.99 -13.44
N GLY A 9 2.24 2.34 -13.28
CA GLY A 9 1.67 2.02 -11.96
C GLY A 9 1.30 3.27 -11.17
N ILE A 10 0.76 4.31 -11.83
CA ILE A 10 0.42 5.58 -11.19
C ILE A 10 -1.08 5.62 -10.91
N LEU A 11 -1.45 5.71 -9.63
CA LEU A 11 -2.83 5.98 -9.21
C LEU A 11 -3.13 7.47 -9.41
N LYS A 12 -4.10 7.80 -10.24
CA LYS A 12 -4.51 9.19 -10.50
C LYS A 12 -5.35 9.72 -9.35
N THR A 13 -4.97 10.86 -8.78
CA THR A 13 -5.74 11.51 -7.71
C THR A 13 -6.60 12.67 -8.21
N GLU A 14 -6.28 13.25 -9.36
CA GLU A 14 -7.04 14.35 -9.96
C GLU A 14 -8.52 14.00 -10.19
N PRO A 15 -8.88 12.84 -10.78
CA PRO A 15 -10.28 12.45 -10.92
C PRO A 15 -11.01 12.29 -9.57
N LEU A 16 -10.30 11.79 -8.53
CA LEU A 16 -10.84 11.68 -7.18
C LEU A 16 -11.19 13.08 -6.64
N PHE A 17 -10.27 14.04 -6.71
CA PHE A 17 -10.53 15.39 -6.20
C PHE A 17 -11.63 16.13 -6.97
N THR A 18 -11.67 15.97 -8.30
CA THR A 18 -12.76 16.50 -9.12
C THR A 18 -14.12 15.97 -8.66
N GLU A 19 -14.22 14.67 -8.39
CA GLU A 19 -15.45 14.05 -7.90
C GLU A 19 -15.81 14.50 -6.48
N LEU A 20 -14.83 14.62 -5.58
CA LEU A 20 -15.05 15.14 -4.22
C LEU A 20 -15.56 16.58 -4.24
N PHE A 21 -15.00 17.43 -5.11
CA PHE A 21 -15.44 18.81 -5.26
C PHE A 21 -16.87 18.88 -5.82
N ARG A 22 -17.20 18.04 -6.81
CA ARG A 22 -18.57 17.92 -7.33
C ARG A 22 -19.55 17.54 -6.22
N LYS A 23 -19.15 16.60 -5.36
CA LYS A 23 -19.94 16.09 -4.23
C LYS A 23 -19.72 16.84 -2.91
N ARG A 24 -19.12 18.03 -2.91
CA ARG A 24 -18.76 18.78 -1.68
C ARG A 24 -19.92 19.09 -0.71
N LYS A 25 -21.18 18.97 -1.17
CA LYS A 25 -22.39 19.12 -0.32
C LYS A 25 -22.75 17.85 0.47
N GLU A 26 -22.10 16.73 0.17
CA GLU A 26 -22.27 15.46 0.90
C GLU A 26 -21.76 15.55 2.33
N LYS A 27 -22.15 14.56 3.15
CA LYS A 27 -21.61 14.43 4.51
C LYS A 27 -20.10 14.24 4.45
N LYS A 28 -19.34 15.05 5.20
CA LYS A 28 -17.87 14.99 5.28
C LYS A 28 -17.33 13.57 5.50
N ARG A 29 -17.99 12.78 6.36
CA ARG A 29 -17.61 11.38 6.62
C ARG A 29 -17.67 10.49 5.37
N ASN A 30 -18.62 10.73 4.47
CA ASN A 30 -18.76 9.96 3.23
C ASN A 30 -17.66 10.34 2.24
N LEU A 31 -17.31 11.62 2.19
CA LEU A 31 -16.20 12.12 1.37
C LEU A 31 -14.85 11.56 1.85
N ALA A 32 -14.59 11.59 3.16
CA ALA A 32 -13.39 11.01 3.77
C ALA A 32 -13.28 9.50 3.49
N TYR A 33 -14.36 8.76 3.74
CA TYR A 33 -14.44 7.32 3.41
C TYR A 33 -14.11 7.06 1.94
N SER A 34 -14.66 7.87 1.03
CA SER A 34 -14.43 7.70 -0.41
C SER A 34 -12.96 7.90 -0.80
N VAL A 35 -12.24 8.81 -0.13
CA VAL A 35 -10.80 9.02 -0.35
C VAL A 35 -10.01 7.80 0.12
N GLU A 36 -10.23 7.38 1.36
CA GLU A 36 -9.50 6.26 1.95
C GLU A 36 -9.72 4.96 1.16
N GLU A 37 -10.97 4.68 0.78
CA GLU A 37 -11.35 3.52 -0.02
C GLU A 37 -10.72 3.56 -1.43
N TYR A 38 -10.72 4.73 -2.08
CA TYR A 38 -10.14 4.91 -3.41
C TYR A 38 -8.63 4.66 -3.40
N LEU A 39 -7.92 5.25 -2.44
CA LEU A 39 -6.48 5.09 -2.30
C LEU A 39 -6.10 3.64 -1.95
N ALA A 40 -6.81 3.04 -0.98
CA ALA A 40 -6.55 1.67 -0.55
C ALA A 40 -6.75 0.66 -1.69
N LYS A 41 -7.85 0.77 -2.44
CA LYS A 41 -8.11 -0.11 -3.60
C LYS A 41 -7.09 0.10 -4.70
N GLY A 42 -6.83 1.34 -5.10
CA GLY A 42 -5.93 1.65 -6.21
C GLY A 42 -4.50 1.17 -5.94
N LEU A 43 -3.99 1.38 -4.73
CA LEU A 43 -2.66 0.91 -4.35
C LEU A 43 -2.59 -0.63 -4.26
N ALA A 44 -3.65 -1.28 -3.75
CA ALA A 44 -3.71 -2.74 -3.72
C ALA A 44 -3.73 -3.33 -5.14
N GLU A 45 -4.54 -2.78 -6.05
CA GLU A 45 -4.60 -3.22 -7.46
C GLU A 45 -3.24 -3.09 -8.16
N ILE A 46 -2.52 -1.98 -7.93
CA ILE A 46 -1.16 -1.82 -8.45
C ILE A 46 -0.24 -2.90 -7.88
N ALA A 47 -0.22 -3.09 -6.56
CA ALA A 47 0.64 -4.09 -5.92
C ALA A 47 0.37 -5.51 -6.41
N ILE A 48 -0.91 -5.87 -6.60
CA ILE A 48 -1.35 -7.17 -7.12
C ILE A 48 -0.83 -7.37 -8.54
N ALA A 49 -1.02 -6.39 -9.44
CA ALA A 49 -0.56 -6.51 -10.82
C ALA A 49 0.97 -6.74 -10.93
N TYR A 50 1.75 -6.09 -10.07
CA TYR A 50 3.20 -6.31 -10.02
C TYR A 50 3.56 -7.66 -9.39
N ALA A 51 2.86 -8.08 -8.33
CA ALA A 51 3.03 -9.39 -7.71
C ALA A 51 2.80 -10.53 -8.72
N GLU A 52 1.70 -10.46 -9.49
CA GLU A 52 1.38 -11.42 -10.54
C GLU A 52 2.43 -11.41 -11.65
N LYS A 53 2.82 -10.22 -12.14
CA LYS A 53 3.83 -10.08 -13.19
C LYS A 53 5.20 -10.64 -12.80
N THR A 54 5.56 -10.54 -11.52
CA THR A 54 6.86 -10.99 -11.00
C THR A 54 6.83 -12.40 -10.43
N GLY A 55 5.64 -13.01 -10.29
CA GLY A 55 5.47 -14.31 -9.64
C GLY A 55 5.73 -14.28 -8.13
N ILE A 56 5.71 -13.10 -7.49
CA ILE A 56 5.95 -12.94 -6.05
C ILE A 56 4.59 -12.98 -5.33
N PRO A 57 4.25 -14.04 -4.58
CA PRO A 57 2.89 -14.22 -4.04
C PRO A 57 2.63 -13.43 -2.75
N THR A 58 3.58 -12.61 -2.32
CA THR A 58 3.56 -11.91 -1.03
C THR A 58 3.76 -10.42 -1.22
N ILE A 59 2.84 -9.64 -0.65
CA ILE A 59 2.89 -8.18 -0.63
C ILE A 59 3.12 -7.73 0.82
N ALA A 60 4.01 -6.78 1.03
CA ALA A 60 4.19 -6.13 2.32
C ALA A 60 3.61 -4.72 2.29
N VAL A 61 2.99 -4.28 3.37
CA VAL A 61 2.50 -2.90 3.54
C VAL A 61 3.06 -2.29 4.82
N ALA A 62 3.56 -1.06 4.72
CA ALA A 62 4.13 -0.27 5.79
C ALA A 62 3.90 1.23 5.53
N GLY A 63 4.44 2.10 6.39
CA GLY A 63 4.27 3.54 6.36
C GLY A 63 3.14 4.02 7.27
N GLY A 64 3.19 5.29 7.69
CA GLY A 64 2.25 5.87 8.66
C GLY A 64 0.77 5.82 8.23
N CYS A 65 0.48 5.88 6.93
CA CYS A 65 -0.89 5.78 6.43
C CYS A 65 -1.57 4.44 6.77
N THR A 66 -0.79 3.39 7.02
CA THR A 66 -1.32 2.05 7.38
C THR A 66 -1.81 1.95 8.83
N TYR A 67 -1.62 2.98 9.66
CA TYR A 67 -2.34 3.10 10.93
C TYR A 67 -3.84 3.28 10.73
N ASN A 68 -4.26 3.82 9.58
CA ASN A 68 -5.67 3.96 9.26
C ASN A 68 -6.28 2.56 9.08
N ALA A 69 -7.21 2.23 9.98
CA ALA A 69 -7.83 0.91 10.02
C ALA A 69 -8.60 0.59 8.74
N HIS A 70 -9.28 1.58 8.14
CA HIS A 70 -10.04 1.38 6.92
C HIS A 70 -9.10 1.11 5.73
N ILE A 71 -8.06 1.94 5.54
CA ILE A 71 -7.06 1.72 4.49
C ILE A 71 -6.44 0.32 4.60
N SER A 72 -5.94 -0.03 5.78
CA SER A 72 -5.27 -1.33 6.00
C SER A 72 -6.21 -2.52 5.85
N GLN A 73 -7.48 -2.41 6.25
CA GLN A 73 -8.47 -3.48 6.07
C GLN A 73 -8.88 -3.62 4.60
N THR A 74 -9.07 -2.51 3.88
CA THR A 74 -9.40 -2.54 2.45
C THR A 74 -8.24 -3.13 1.64
N ILE A 75 -6.99 -2.71 1.88
CA ILE A 75 -5.80 -3.30 1.23
C ILE A 75 -5.74 -4.81 1.49
N ARG A 76 -5.88 -5.23 2.76
CA ARG A 76 -5.89 -6.64 3.14
C ARG A 76 -6.96 -7.42 2.39
N LYS A 77 -8.20 -6.93 2.41
CA LYS A 77 -9.34 -7.59 1.76
C LYS A 77 -9.07 -7.78 0.27
N VAL A 78 -8.63 -6.72 -0.42
CA VAL A 78 -8.39 -6.77 -1.87
C VAL A 78 -7.26 -7.75 -2.21
N ILE A 79 -6.16 -7.73 -1.46
CA ILE A 79 -5.01 -8.64 -1.68
C ILE A 79 -5.39 -10.11 -1.41
N GLU A 80 -6.01 -10.39 -0.26
CA GLU A 80 -6.39 -11.76 0.12
C GLU A 80 -7.45 -12.34 -0.84
N GLN A 81 -8.34 -11.50 -1.39
CA GLN A 81 -9.31 -11.91 -2.42
C GLN A 81 -8.66 -12.37 -3.74
N HIS A 82 -7.42 -11.93 -4.02
CA HIS A 82 -6.64 -12.38 -5.18
C HIS A 82 -5.72 -13.56 -4.84
N GLY A 83 -5.89 -14.20 -3.67
CA GLY A 83 -5.08 -15.35 -3.25
C GLY A 83 -3.65 -15.01 -2.86
N LEU A 84 -3.31 -13.72 -2.74
CA LEU A 84 -1.98 -13.25 -2.35
C LEU A 84 -1.88 -13.08 -0.83
N LYS A 85 -0.67 -13.20 -0.30
CA LYS A 85 -0.39 -13.04 1.13
C LYS A 85 -0.02 -11.60 1.46
N LEU A 86 -0.70 -10.98 2.42
CA LEU A 86 -0.32 -9.68 2.98
C LEU A 86 0.55 -9.84 4.23
N ILE A 87 1.70 -9.17 4.26
CA ILE A 87 2.53 -8.95 5.45
C ILE A 87 2.38 -7.50 5.91
N ARG A 88 2.27 -7.30 7.22
CA ARG A 88 2.18 -6.00 7.88
C ARG A 88 2.97 -6.02 9.18
N ASN A 89 3.42 -4.86 9.64
CA ASN A 89 4.07 -4.73 10.93
C ASN A 89 3.11 -5.18 12.05
N LYS A 90 3.63 -6.02 12.98
CA LYS A 90 2.90 -6.50 14.17
C LYS A 90 3.54 -5.98 15.45
N SER A 91 4.85 -6.22 15.60
CA SER A 91 5.61 -5.87 16.81
C SER A 91 6.30 -4.51 16.72
N LEU A 92 6.36 -3.93 15.50
CA LEU A 92 6.99 -2.65 15.24
C LEU A 92 5.97 -1.64 14.71
N PRO A 93 6.18 -0.34 14.94
CA PRO A 93 5.46 0.72 14.24
C PRO A 93 5.61 0.55 12.71
N PRO A 94 4.52 0.60 11.91
CA PRO A 94 4.65 0.68 10.46
C PRO A 94 5.16 2.03 9.96
N GLY A 95 5.01 3.11 10.76
CA GLY A 95 5.56 4.43 10.45
C GLY A 95 7.02 4.61 10.89
N ASP A 96 7.44 5.86 11.04
CA ASP A 96 8.85 6.23 11.21
C ASP A 96 9.55 5.58 12.42
N GLY A 97 8.80 5.26 13.47
CA GLY A 97 9.32 4.55 14.64
C GLY A 97 9.87 3.14 14.34
N GLY A 98 9.58 2.57 13.16
CA GLY A 98 10.12 1.28 12.71
C GLY A 98 11.23 1.39 11.65
N ILE A 99 11.56 2.59 11.16
CA ILE A 99 12.49 2.77 10.03
C ILE A 99 13.90 2.32 10.37
N SER A 100 14.41 2.68 11.55
CA SER A 100 15.79 2.32 11.96
C SER A 100 16.00 0.80 12.00
N PHE A 101 14.98 0.04 12.39
CA PHE A 101 15.01 -1.41 12.34
C PHE A 101 15.11 -1.93 10.90
N GLY A 102 14.30 -1.39 9.98
CA GLY A 102 14.36 -1.75 8.56
C GLY A 102 15.73 -1.46 7.95
N GLN A 103 16.32 -0.31 8.29
CA GLN A 103 17.68 0.05 7.86
C GLN A 103 18.72 -0.94 8.38
N ALA A 104 18.70 -1.27 9.67
CA ALA A 104 19.63 -2.23 10.26
C ALA A 104 19.54 -3.63 9.61
N VAL A 105 18.33 -4.12 9.37
CA VAL A 105 18.10 -5.41 8.69
C VAL A 105 18.63 -5.39 7.26
N VAL A 106 18.37 -4.32 6.52
CA VAL A 106 18.86 -4.17 5.14
C VAL A 106 20.39 -4.14 5.10
N THR A 107 21.03 -3.31 5.92
CA THR A 107 22.51 -3.23 5.99
C THR A 107 23.12 -4.57 6.37
N GLY A 108 22.61 -5.23 7.41
CA GLY A 108 23.12 -6.53 7.84
C GLY A 108 22.95 -7.62 6.78
N ALA A 109 21.86 -7.59 6.00
CA ALA A 109 21.68 -8.52 4.88
C ALA A 109 22.68 -8.26 3.75
N TYR A 110 22.93 -6.99 3.40
CA TYR A 110 23.90 -6.62 2.37
C TYR A 110 25.34 -7.07 2.71
N GLU A 111 25.79 -6.84 3.95
CA GLU A 111 27.12 -7.28 4.39
C GLU A 111 27.28 -8.81 4.35
N GLY A 112 26.22 -9.53 4.71
CA GLY A 112 26.17 -11.00 4.61
C GLY A 112 26.35 -11.49 3.17
N TYR A 113 25.72 -10.84 2.19
CA TYR A 113 25.89 -11.17 0.77
C TYR A 113 27.33 -10.92 0.29
N GLU A 114 27.93 -9.76 0.61
CA GLU A 114 29.32 -9.49 0.22
C GLU A 114 30.33 -10.48 0.84
N SER A 115 30.04 -10.98 2.05
CA SER A 115 30.90 -11.97 2.71
C SER A 115 30.82 -13.38 2.11
N LEU A 116 29.76 -13.70 1.36
CA LEU A 116 29.57 -14.98 0.67
C LEU A 116 30.16 -14.97 -0.75
N ASP A 117 30.30 -13.79 -1.36
CA ASP A 117 30.89 -13.57 -2.69
C ASP A 117 32.42 -13.30 -2.65
N ARG A 118 33.05 -13.36 -1.46
CA ARG A 118 34.51 -13.35 -1.27
C ARG A 118 35.04 -14.74 -0.91
#